data_AF-A0A7J5D533-F1
#
_entry.id   AF-A0A7J5D533-F1
#
_cell.length_a   1.000
_cell.length_b   1.000
_cell.length_c   1.000
_cell.angle_alpha   90.00
_cell.angle_beta   90.00
_cell.angle_gamma   90.00
#
_symmetry.space_group_name_H-M   'P 1'
#
loop_
_entity.id
_entity.type
_entity.pdbx_description
1 polymer ?
#
loop_
_entity_poly.entity_id
_entity_poly.type
_entity_poly.pdbx_seq_one_letter_code
_entity_poly.pdbx_strand_id
1 'polypeptide(L)' 'MTYQWTDPDGHTIDASPDTNWHGQPVITIRARGEYATVPVRIPADRVEELVAGLRDTARQTAREGAQP' A
#
# COMPACT_ATOMS: atom_id res chain seq x y z
N MET A 1 -2.12 14.73 -6.27
CA MET A 1 -2.52 13.59 -7.12
C MET A 1 -2.58 12.38 -6.20
N THR A 2 -3.69 11.64 -6.21
CA THR A 2 -3.94 10.48 -5.35
C THR A 2 -4.00 9.26 -6.26
N TYR A 3 -3.25 8.20 -5.93
CA TYR A 3 -3.37 6.91 -6.62
C TYR A 3 -4.50 6.12 -5.99
N GLN A 4 -5.29 5.43 -6.81
CA GLN A 4 -6.37 4.56 -6.36
C GLN A 4 -6.26 3.23 -7.09
N TRP A 5 -6.38 2.14 -6.35
CA TRP A 5 -6.48 0.78 -6.86
C TRP A 5 -7.76 0.14 -6.36
N THR A 6 -8.47 -0.59 -7.22
CA THR A 6 -9.69 -1.31 -6.87
C THR A 6 -9.54 -2.76 -7.30
N ASP A 7 -9.83 -3.69 -6.39
CA ASP A 7 -9.78 -5.12 -6.67
C ASP A 7 -11.06 -5.61 -7.40
N PRO A 8 -11.10 -6.85 -7.92
CA PRO A 8 -12.29 -7.39 -8.59
C PRO A 8 -13.53 -7.49 -7.71
N ASP A 9 -13.37 -7.56 -6.39
CA ASP A 9 -14.47 -7.62 -5.42
C ASP A 9 -15.01 -6.23 -5.04
N GLY A 10 -14.39 -5.16 -5.56
CA GLY A 10 -14.79 -3.77 -5.37
C GLY A 10 -14.12 -3.08 -4.18
N HIS A 11 -13.21 -3.74 -3.46
CA HIS A 11 -12.45 -3.11 -2.39
C HIS A 11 -11.44 -2.13 -2.98
N THR A 12 -11.26 -0.99 -2.33
CA THR A 12 -10.42 0.09 -2.85
C THR A 12 -9.26 0.38 -1.90
N ILE A 13 -8.09 0.67 -2.45
CA ILE A 13 -6.93 1.20 -1.73
C ILE A 13 -6.59 2.56 -2.34
N ASP A 14 -6.47 3.58 -1.49
CA ASP A 14 -6.06 4.93 -1.89
C ASP A 14 -4.69 5.27 -1.28
N ALA A 15 -3.83 5.90 -2.08
CA ALA A 15 -2.54 6.43 -1.66
C ALA A 15 -2.47 7.94 -1.95
N SER A 16 -2.32 8.74 -0.90
CA SER A 16 -2.27 10.20 -0.99
C SER A 16 -1.00 10.76 -0.33
N PRO A 17 -0.37 11.80 -0.89
CA PRO A 17 0.67 12.53 -0.18
C PRO A 17 0.08 13.21 1.07
N ASP A 18 0.85 13.23 2.14
CA ASP A 18 0.50 13.81 3.43
C ASP A 18 1.77 14.28 4.15
N THR A 19 1.61 14.94 5.30
CA THR A 19 2.71 15.32 6.18
C THR A 19 2.44 14.73 7.57
N ASN A 20 3.43 14.03 8.14
CA ASN A 20 3.26 13.49 9.48
C ASN A 20 3.32 14.60 10.55
N TRP A 21 3.06 14.24 11.81
CA TRP A 21 3.05 15.18 12.93
C TRP A 21 4.40 15.83 13.25
N HIS A 22 5.49 15.35 12.63
CA HIS A 22 6.83 15.93 12.70
C HIS A 22 7.19 16.82 11.51
N GLY A 23 6.26 17.04 10.56
CA GLY A 23 6.52 17.84 9.36
C GLY A 23 7.22 17.08 8.23
N GLN A 24 7.36 15.76 8.31
CA GLN A 24 8.01 14.96 7.27
C GLN A 24 7.00 14.51 6.20
N PRO A 25 7.37 14.52 4.90
CA PRO A 25 6.50 14.06 3.83
C PRO A 25 6.31 12.54 3.91
N VAL A 26 5.05 12.11 3.83
CA VAL A 26 4.67 10.69 3.84
C VAL A 26 3.67 10.40 2.73
N ILE A 27 3.61 9.14 2.29
CA ILE A 27 2.49 8.60 1.55
C ILE A 27 1.58 7.89 2.54
N THR A 28 0.34 8.34 2.62
CA THR A 28 -0.69 7.70 3.44
C THR A 28 -1.50 6.74 2.58
N ILE A 29 -1.47 5.46 2.93
CA ILE A 29 -2.25 4.39 2.31
C ILE A 29 -3.47 4.08 3.19
N ARG A 30 -4.65 4.00 2.58
CA ARG A 30 -5.91 3.63 3.22
C ARG A 30 -6.60 2.57 2.38
N ALA A 31 -7.02 1.47 3.00
CA ALA A 31 -8.10 0.67 2.43
C ALA A 31 -9.40 1.44 2.61
N ARG A 32 -10.36 1.33 1.70
CA ARG A 32 -11.74 1.79 1.86
C ARG A 32 -12.61 0.56 2.06
N GLY A 33 -13.30 0.53 3.19
CA GLY A 33 -14.26 -0.50 3.57
C GLY A 33 -15.29 0.05 4.55
N GLU A 34 -16.25 -0.77 4.96
CA GLU A 34 -17.33 -0.39 5.87
C GLU A 34 -16.84 -0.08 7.30
N TYR A 35 -15.69 -0.62 7.69
CA TYR A 35 -15.11 -0.47 9.03
C TYR A 35 -14.01 0.60 9.09
N ALA A 36 -13.73 1.09 10.31
CA ALA A 36 -12.71 2.09 10.57
C ALA A 36 -11.33 1.66 10.05
N THR A 37 -10.78 2.44 9.13
CA THR A 37 -9.51 2.16 8.46
C THR A 37 -8.36 2.84 9.18
N VAL A 38 -7.41 2.06 9.68
CA VAL A 38 -6.15 2.58 10.23
C VAL A 38 -5.23 2.93 9.05
N PRO A 39 -4.89 4.21 8.84
CA PRO A 39 -4.00 4.60 7.76
C PRO A 39 -2.57 4.12 8.03
N VAL A 40 -1.93 3.57 7.00
CA VAL A 40 -0.49 3.29 7.02
C VAL A 40 0.24 4.49 6.44
N ARG A 41 1.24 5.02 7.15
CA ARG A 41 2.06 6.16 6.70
C ARG A 41 3.47 5.68 6.40
N ILE A 42 3.91 5.92 5.18
CA ILE A 42 5.24 5.53 4.69
C ILE A 42 6.03 6.79 4.38
N PRO A 43 7.23 6.99 4.93
CA PRO A 43 8.10 8.10 4.52
C PRO A 43 8.25 8.13 3.00
N ALA A 44 8.07 9.30 2.39
CA ALA A 44 8.00 9.43 0.93
C ALA A 44 9.30 8.94 0.25
N ASP A 45 10.45 9.10 0.91
CA ASP A 45 11.77 8.65 0.49
C ASP A 45 12.00 7.12 0.63
N ARG A 46 11.06 6.39 1.24
CA ARG A 46 11.12 4.93 1.46
C ARG A 46 10.10 4.14 0.64
N VAL A 47 9.29 4.82 -0.18
CA VAL A 47 8.20 4.20 -0.96
C VAL A 47 8.73 3.15 -1.95
N GLU A 48 9.83 3.43 -2.64
CA GLU A 48 10.40 2.48 -3.62
C GLU A 48 10.89 1.19 -2.96
N GLU A 49 11.42 1.28 -1.73
CA GLU A 49 11.82 0.09 -0.97
C GLU A 49 10.60 -0.77 -0.60
N LEU A 50 9.50 -0.15 -0.16
CA LEU A 50 8.25 -0.86 0.10
C LEU A 50 7.74 -1.55 -1.16
N VAL A 51 7.71 -0.83 -2.29
CA VAL A 51 7.24 -1.38 -3.58
C VAL A 51 8.12 -2.56 -4.01
N ALA A 52 9.44 -2.48 -3.83
CA ALA A 52 10.35 -3.59 -4.10
C ALA A 52 10.03 -4.82 -3.25
N GLY A 53 9.79 -4.63 -1.94
CA GLY A 53 9.37 -5.68 -1.02
C GLY A 53 8.06 -6.34 -1.44
N LEU A 54 7.02 -5.55 -1.74
CA LEU A 54 5.72 -6.06 -2.21
C LEU A 54 5.85 -6.89 -3.48
N ARG A 55 6.67 -6.43 -4.44
CA ARG A 55 6.94 -7.19 -5.68
C ARG A 55 7.66 -8.49 -5.40
N ASP A 56 8.58 -8.52 -4.44
CA ASP A 56 9.28 -9.76 -4.08
C ASP A 56 8.37 -10.77 -3.40
N THR A 57 7.56 -10.32 -2.43
CA THR A 57 6.52 -11.15 -1.80
C THR A 57 5.59 -11.76 -2.84
N ALA A 58 5.11 -10.96 -3.81
CA ALA A 58 4.24 -11.47 -4.87
C ALA A 58 4.91 -12.59 -5.70
N ARG A 59 6.21 -12.49 -5.99
CA ARG A 59 6.96 -13.55 -6.68
C ARG A 59 7.10 -14.81 -5.83
N GLN A 60 7.25 -14.68 -4.52
CA GLN A 60 7.35 -15.83 -3.61
C GLN A 60 6.01 -16.58 -3.55
N THR A 61 4.90 -15.88 -3.41
CA THR A 61 3.55 -16.49 -3.40
C THR A 61 3.26 -17.27 -4.68
N ALA A 62 3.65 -16.75 -5.84
CA ALA A 62 3.48 -17.45 -7.11
C ALA A 62 4.30 -18.76 -7.20
N ARG A 63 5.43 -18.86 -6.47
CA ARG A 63 6.25 -20.08 -6.41
C ARG A 63 5.65 -21.11 -5.46
N GLU A 64 5.17 -20.67 -4.30
CA GLU A 64 4.53 -21.54 -3.31
C GLU A 64 3.23 -22.15 -3.85
N GLY A 65 2.42 -21.39 -4.58
CA GLY A 65 1.20 -21.89 -5.23
C GLY A 65 1.44 -22.83 -6.42
N ALA A 66 2.69 -22.98 -6.88
CA ALA A 66 3.06 -23.84 -8.00
C ALA A 66 3.66 -25.19 -7.57
N GLN A 67 3.73 -25.46 -6.26
CA GLN A 67 4.29 -26.68 -5.70
C GLN A 67 3.15 -27.70 -5.44
N PRO A 68 3.13 -28.86 -6.14
CA PRO A 68 2.08 -29.87 -6.01
C PRO A 68 2.11 -30.64 -4.69
#